data_AF-A0A9P0PY75-F1
#
_entry.id   AF-A0A9P0PY75-F1
#
_cell.length_a   1.000
_cell.length_b   1.000
_cell.length_c   1.000
_cell.angle_alpha   90.00
_cell.angle_beta   90.00
_cell.angle_gamma   90.00
#
_symmetry.space_group_name_H-M   'P 1'
#
loop_
_entity.id
_entity.type
_entity.pdbx_description
1 polymer ?
#
loop_
_entity_poly.entity_id
_entity_poly.type
_entity_poly.pdbx_seq_one_letter_code
_entity_poly.pdbx_strand_id
1 'polypeptide(L)'
;MIQREGSMEAELSERINKAVKTYHTMSKVFLRNKKISRKSKMMVYKTIFIPTLIYGSEGWVLTNRLKSKIQAVDMKFFRKVTRITRRDKIRNDIVRAELGVESISHRVEVQQLRWFGHLNRMKESRPAKRVWEARVQRKGIRERNGTMRW
;
A
#
# COMPACT_ATOMS: atom_id res chain seq x y z
N MET A 1 16.32 -1.98 -0.91
CA MET A 1 17.35 -0.93 -0.86
C MET A 1 16.62 0.38 -0.59
N ILE A 2 16.80 0.96 0.60
CA ILE A 2 16.17 2.23 1.00
C ILE A 2 16.91 3.33 0.22
N GLN A 3 16.20 4.11 -0.58
CA GLN A 3 16.80 5.19 -1.38
C GLN A 3 17.21 6.36 -0.48
N ARG A 4 18.34 7.01 -0.79
CA ARG A 4 18.90 8.13 -0.02
C ARG A 4 17.95 9.33 0.12
N GLU A 5 17.00 9.52 -0.81
CA GLU A 5 16.00 10.60 -0.76
C GLU A 5 14.76 10.31 0.08
N GLY A 6 14.56 9.08 0.59
CA GLY A 6 13.43 8.77 1.47
C GLY A 6 12.03 9.04 0.85
N SER A 7 11.93 9.13 -0.47
CA SER A 7 10.67 9.44 -1.13
C SER A 7 9.70 8.26 -1.03
N MET A 8 8.67 8.44 -0.20
CA MET A 8 7.58 7.48 0.00
C MET A 8 6.91 7.06 -1.32
N GLU A 9 6.81 7.97 -2.28
CA GLU A 9 6.20 7.68 -3.58
C GLU A 9 7.05 6.72 -4.41
N ALA A 10 8.38 6.82 -4.31
CA ALA A 10 9.31 5.93 -4.98
C ALA A 10 9.23 4.53 -4.37
N GLU A 11 9.17 4.41 -3.04
CA GLU A 11 8.98 3.13 -2.37
C GLU A 11 7.65 2.48 -2.80
N LEU A 12 6.55 3.21 -2.78
CA LEU A 12 5.26 2.68 -3.22
C LEU A 12 5.33 2.21 -4.67
N SER A 13 5.92 3.01 -5.55
CA SER A 13 6.04 2.68 -6.97
C SER A 13 6.84 1.38 -7.16
N GLU A 14 7.89 1.18 -6.37
CA GLU A 14 8.66 -0.07 -6.36
C GLU A 14 7.84 -1.27 -5.86
N ARG A 15 7.01 -1.09 -4.81
CA ARG A 15 6.10 -2.16 -4.35
C ARG A 15 5.04 -2.52 -5.38
N ILE A 16 4.44 -1.52 -6.01
CA ILE A 16 3.51 -1.71 -7.12
C ILE A 16 4.19 -2.48 -8.26
N ASN A 17 5.42 -2.11 -8.64
CA ASN A 17 6.17 -2.80 -9.68
C ASN A 17 6.43 -4.26 -9.33
N LYS A 18 6.80 -4.57 -8.08
CA LYS A 18 6.96 -5.95 -7.60
C LYS A 18 5.65 -6.75 -7.63
N ALA A 19 4.56 -6.15 -7.18
CA ALA A 19 3.23 -6.77 -7.22
C ALA A 19 2.78 -7.01 -8.68
N VAL A 20 3.05 -6.07 -9.58
CA VAL A 20 2.74 -6.21 -11.00
C VAL A 20 3.56 -7.32 -11.64
N LYS A 21 4.87 -7.40 -11.35
CA LYS A 21 5.75 -8.48 -11.82
C LYS A 21 5.25 -9.85 -11.36
N THR A 22 4.95 -10.01 -10.07
CA THR A 22 4.38 -11.25 -9.52
C THR A 22 3.02 -11.59 -10.14
N TYR A 23 2.15 -10.60 -10.37
CA TYR A 23 0.92 -10.83 -11.13
C TYR A 23 1.21 -11.37 -12.53
N HIS A 24 2.16 -10.78 -13.26
CA HIS A 24 2.45 -11.18 -14.63
C HIS A 24 3.00 -12.60 -14.73
N THR A 25 3.88 -13.00 -13.83
CA THR A 25 4.40 -14.38 -13.76
C THR A 25 3.28 -15.38 -13.50
N MET A 26 2.38 -15.06 -12.56
CA MET A 26 1.28 -15.95 -12.17
C MET A 26 0.10 -15.92 -13.14
N SER A 27 -0.05 -14.86 -13.94
CA SER A 27 -1.24 -14.66 -14.77
C SER A 27 -1.40 -15.75 -15.83
N LYS A 28 -0.30 -16.12 -16.50
CA LYS A 28 -0.33 -17.08 -17.63
C LYS A 28 -0.66 -18.49 -17.15
N VAL A 29 0.05 -18.99 -16.14
CA VAL A 29 -0.03 -20.39 -15.69
C VAL A 29 -1.18 -20.61 -14.71
N PHE A 30 -1.38 -19.68 -13.77
CA PHE A 30 -2.27 -19.89 -12.63
C PHE A 30 -3.60 -19.15 -12.77
N LEU A 31 -3.59 -17.82 -12.99
CA LEU A 31 -4.84 -17.04 -12.98
C LEU A 31 -5.75 -17.34 -14.19
N ARG A 32 -5.17 -17.56 -15.37
CA ARG A 32 -5.93 -17.92 -16.59
C ARG A 32 -6.47 -19.35 -16.58
N ASN A 33 -5.88 -20.25 -15.80
CA ASN A 33 -6.26 -21.66 -15.78
C ASN A 33 -7.69 -21.83 -15.25
N LYS A 34 -8.57 -22.45 -16.04
CA LYS A 34 -9.99 -22.67 -15.70
C LYS A 34 -10.20 -23.80 -14.70
N LYS A 35 -9.25 -24.75 -14.63
CA LYS A 35 -9.31 -25.90 -13.71
C LYS A 35 -9.04 -25.51 -12.25
N ILE A 36 -8.40 -24.36 -12.03
CA ILE A 36 -8.09 -23.85 -10.69
C ILE A 36 -9.27 -23.05 -10.16
N SER A 37 -9.75 -23.45 -8.97
CA SER A 37 -10.87 -22.80 -8.29
C SER A 37 -10.60 -21.33 -7.98
N ARG A 38 -11.67 -20.51 -7.93
CA ARG A 38 -11.58 -19.12 -7.47
C ARG A 38 -11.03 -19.04 -6.04
N LYS A 39 -11.44 -19.95 -5.16
CA LYS A 39 -10.97 -20.03 -3.75
C LYS A 39 -9.45 -20.16 -3.66
N SER A 40 -8.84 -21.06 -4.43
CA SER A 40 -7.38 -21.22 -4.47
C SER A 40 -6.67 -19.96 -4.99
N LYS A 41 -7.23 -19.30 -6.01
CA LYS A 41 -6.69 -18.02 -6.51
C LYS A 41 -6.75 -16.91 -5.47
N MET A 42 -7.84 -16.86 -4.71
CA MET A 42 -7.99 -15.89 -3.61
C MET A 42 -7.11 -16.21 -2.41
N MET A 43 -6.77 -17.48 -2.16
CA MET A 43 -5.79 -17.84 -1.15
C MET A 43 -4.41 -17.28 -1.51
N VAL A 44 -3.97 -17.52 -2.74
CA VAL A 44 -2.71 -17.01 -3.27
C VAL A 44 -2.65 -15.47 -3.29
N TYR A 45 -3.78 -14.83 -3.59
CA TYR A 45 -3.91 -13.38 -3.44
C TYR A 45 -3.60 -12.92 -2.02
N LYS A 46 -4.21 -13.55 -1.01
CA LYS A 46 -4.04 -13.18 0.41
C LYS A 46 -2.62 -13.47 0.92
N THR A 47 -1.98 -14.55 0.47
CA THR A 47 -0.69 -15.00 1.03
C THR A 47 0.53 -14.46 0.31
N ILE A 48 0.44 -14.18 -1.00
CA ILE A 48 1.60 -13.76 -1.81
C ILE A 48 1.41 -12.33 -2.32
N PHE A 49 0.29 -12.10 -3.02
CA PHE A 49 0.10 -10.84 -3.74
C PHE A 49 -0.07 -9.65 -2.79
N ILE A 50 -0.93 -9.80 -1.78
CA ILE A 50 -1.21 -8.76 -0.79
C ILE A 50 0.06 -8.36 -0.03
N PRO A 51 0.79 -9.27 0.63
CA PRO A 51 2.02 -8.92 1.33
C PRO A 51 3.05 -8.25 0.43
N THR A 52 3.16 -8.67 -0.84
CA THR A 52 4.05 -8.04 -1.81
C THR A 52 3.68 -6.58 -2.08
N LEU A 53 2.38 -6.31 -2.20
CA LEU A 53 1.85 -4.98 -2.55
C LEU A 53 1.87 -4.00 -1.38
N ILE A 54 1.51 -4.43 -0.16
CA ILE A 54 1.36 -3.54 1.02
C ILE A 54 2.54 -3.60 2.00
N TYR A 55 3.65 -4.26 1.63
CA TYR A 55 4.82 -4.27 2.50
C TYR A 55 5.30 -2.84 2.77
N GLY A 56 5.44 -2.49 4.05
CA GLY A 56 5.87 -1.16 4.49
C GLY A 56 4.74 -0.13 4.57
N SER A 57 3.47 -0.54 4.37
CA SER A 57 2.35 0.41 4.35
C SER A 57 2.04 1.07 5.69
N GLU A 58 2.61 0.55 6.78
CA GLU A 58 2.57 1.09 8.14
C GLU A 58 3.13 2.52 8.22
N GLY A 59 4.13 2.85 7.40
CA GLY A 59 4.76 4.16 7.36
C GLY A 59 4.27 5.06 6.23
N TRP A 60 3.31 4.62 5.41
CA TRP A 60 2.85 5.38 4.25
C TRP A 60 1.78 6.41 4.63
N VAL A 61 1.96 7.64 4.16
CA VAL A 61 0.90 8.65 4.09
C VAL A 61 0.06 8.35 2.84
N LEU A 62 -1.11 7.77 3.06
CA LEU A 62 -2.01 7.38 1.98
C LEU A 62 -2.74 8.58 1.37
N THR A 63 -2.11 9.23 0.40
CA THR A 63 -2.81 10.23 -0.45
C THR A 63 -3.82 9.55 -1.36
N ASN A 64 -4.86 10.28 -1.79
CA ASN A 64 -5.89 9.77 -2.70
C ASN A 64 -5.30 9.19 -3.99
N ARG A 65 -4.23 9.80 -4.50
CA ARG A 65 -3.52 9.33 -5.69
C ARG A 65 -2.90 7.94 -5.47
N LEU A 66 -2.28 7.71 -4.31
CA LEU A 66 -1.68 6.42 -3.97
C LEU A 66 -2.76 5.36 -3.73
N LYS A 67 -3.84 5.70 -3.01
CA LYS A 67 -5.00 4.81 -2.82
C LYS A 67 -5.54 4.32 -4.17
N SER A 68 -5.73 5.22 -5.13
CA SER A 68 -6.20 4.89 -6.49
C SER A 68 -5.23 3.97 -7.24
N LYS A 69 -3.91 4.18 -7.14
CA LYS A 69 -2.91 3.32 -7.78
C LYS A 69 -2.93 1.89 -7.21
N ILE A 70 -2.95 1.75 -5.89
CA ILE A 70 -3.00 0.45 -5.21
C ILE A 70 -4.31 -0.26 -5.59
N GLN A 71 -5.44 0.45 -5.55
CA GLN A 71 -6.74 -0.09 -5.92
C GLN A 71 -6.78 -0.56 -7.38
N ALA A 72 -6.12 0.15 -8.31
CA ALA A 72 -6.06 -0.28 -9.71
C ALA A 72 -5.30 -1.61 -9.89
N VAL A 73 -4.19 -1.79 -9.16
CA VAL A 73 -3.41 -3.03 -9.15
C VAL A 73 -4.23 -4.19 -8.57
N ASP A 74 -4.94 -3.92 -7.48
CA ASP A 74 -5.81 -4.89 -6.80
C ASP A 74 -6.96 -5.34 -7.71
N MET A 75 -7.66 -4.38 -8.33
CA MET A 75 -8.76 -4.66 -9.26
C MET A 75 -8.30 -5.43 -10.51
N LYS A 76 -7.05 -5.23 -10.96
CA LYS A 76 -6.46 -6.02 -12.06
C LYS A 76 -6.41 -7.50 -11.70
N PHE A 77 -6.07 -7.83 -10.46
CA PHE A 77 -6.06 -9.21 -9.96
C PHE A 77 -7.49 -9.76 -9.89
N PHE A 78 -8.41 -9.06 -9.24
CA PHE A 78 -9.79 -9.52 -9.07
C PHE A 78 -10.51 -9.75 -10.39
N ARG A 79 -10.40 -8.81 -11.32
CA ARG A 79 -10.98 -8.95 -12.67
C ARG A 79 -10.42 -10.14 -13.43
N LYS A 80 -9.15 -10.51 -13.21
CA LYS A 80 -8.59 -11.72 -13.81
C LYS A 80 -9.16 -13.00 -13.17
N VAL A 81 -9.42 -12.99 -11.86
CA VAL A 81 -10.03 -14.13 -11.14
C VAL A 81 -11.51 -14.32 -11.53
N THR A 82 -12.29 -13.24 -11.56
CA THR A 82 -13.72 -13.28 -11.91
C THR A 82 -13.95 -13.44 -13.42
N ARG A 83 -12.93 -13.13 -14.23
CA ARG A 83 -12.97 -13.05 -15.70
C ARG A 83 -13.81 -11.89 -16.24
N ILE A 84 -14.07 -10.90 -15.40
CA ILE A 84 -14.78 -9.68 -15.77
C ILE A 84 -13.78 -8.71 -16.40
N THR A 85 -14.01 -8.35 -17.65
CA THR A 85 -13.24 -7.36 -18.40
C THR A 85 -13.78 -5.95 -18.18
N ARG A 86 -13.09 -4.94 -18.72
CA ARG A 86 -13.62 -3.56 -18.73
C ARG A 86 -14.83 -3.40 -19.66
N ARG A 87 -14.99 -4.27 -20.66
CA ARG A 87 -16.10 -4.20 -21.63
C ARG A 87 -17.44 -4.54 -20.99
N ASP A 88 -17.43 -5.34 -19.93
CA ASP A 88 -18.62 -5.74 -19.19
C ASP A 88 -19.23 -4.58 -18.38
N LYS A 89 -18.52 -3.45 -18.25
CA LYS A 89 -18.96 -2.24 -17.52
C LYS A 89 -19.42 -2.48 -16.07
N ILE A 90 -19.07 -3.63 -15.49
CA ILE A 90 -19.36 -3.95 -14.09
C ILE A 90 -18.51 -3.08 -13.17
N ARG A 91 -19.15 -2.45 -12.19
CA ARG A 91 -18.52 -1.57 -11.20
C ARG A 91 -17.57 -2.34 -10.27
N ASN A 92 -16.54 -1.67 -9.76
CA ASN A 92 -15.48 -2.31 -8.95
C ASN A 92 -15.97 -2.80 -7.57
N ASP A 93 -16.99 -2.15 -7.00
CA ASP A 93 -17.69 -2.58 -5.78
C ASP A 93 -18.37 -3.94 -5.97
N ILE A 94 -19.08 -4.15 -7.09
CA ILE A 94 -19.74 -5.41 -7.41
C ILE A 94 -18.72 -6.56 -7.55
N VAL A 95 -17.61 -6.34 -8.26
CA VAL A 95 -16.55 -7.34 -8.41
C VAL A 95 -15.93 -7.74 -7.06
N ARG A 96 -15.79 -6.78 -6.12
CA ARG A 96 -15.29 -7.07 -4.77
C ARG A 96 -16.31 -7.82 -3.92
N ALA A 97 -17.59 -7.46 -4.03
CA ALA A 97 -18.69 -8.14 -3.35
C ALA A 97 -18.78 -9.61 -3.78
N GLU A 98 -18.66 -9.90 -5.08
CA GLU A 98 -18.64 -11.27 -5.62
C GLU A 98 -17.51 -12.13 -5.02
N LEU A 99 -16.36 -11.51 -4.70
CA LEU A 99 -15.21 -12.20 -4.12
C LEU A 99 -15.20 -12.19 -2.58
N GLY A 100 -16.14 -11.51 -1.93
CA GLY A 100 -16.18 -11.35 -0.47
C GLY A 100 -14.91 -10.70 0.09
N VAL A 101 -14.37 -9.68 -0.60
CA VAL A 101 -13.13 -9.00 -0.19
C VAL A 101 -13.34 -7.53 0.14
N GLU A 102 -12.75 -7.13 1.26
CA GLU A 102 -12.62 -5.74 1.68
C GLU A 102 -11.72 -4.94 0.72
N SER A 103 -11.85 -3.61 0.76
CA SER A 103 -10.96 -2.72 0.01
C SER A 103 -9.52 -2.82 0.50
N ILE A 104 -8.57 -2.68 -0.41
CA ILE A 104 -7.14 -2.62 -0.06
C ILE A 104 -6.81 -1.45 0.88
N SER A 105 -7.53 -0.34 0.75
CA SER A 105 -7.39 0.81 1.64
C SER A 105 -7.72 0.45 3.08
N HIS A 106 -8.82 -0.29 3.30
CA HIS A 106 -9.18 -0.75 4.64
C HIS A 106 -8.10 -1.68 5.23
N ARG A 107 -7.52 -2.57 4.41
CA ARG A 107 -6.42 -3.44 4.86
C ARG A 107 -5.19 -2.66 5.30
N VAL A 108 -4.82 -1.62 4.55
CA VAL A 108 -3.68 -0.75 4.91
C VAL A 108 -4.00 0.03 6.19
N GLU A 109 -5.21 0.60 6.31
CA GLU A 109 -5.64 1.32 7.52
C GLU A 109 -5.59 0.42 8.77
N VAL A 110 -6.06 -0.83 8.65
CA VAL A 110 -5.96 -1.83 9.73
C VAL A 110 -4.49 -2.14 10.06
N GLN A 111 -3.60 -2.26 9.07
CA GLN A 111 -2.17 -2.51 9.30
C GLN A 111 -1.51 -1.32 10.03
N GLN A 112 -1.84 -0.09 9.62
CA GLN A 112 -1.38 1.14 10.27
C GLN A 112 -1.85 1.23 11.72
N LEU A 113 -3.12 0.93 12.00
CA LEU A 113 -3.65 0.91 13.36
C LEU A 113 -3.00 -0.19 14.22
N ARG A 114 -2.71 -1.36 13.66
CA ARG A 114 -1.98 -2.42 14.37
C ARG A 114 -0.56 -1.97 14.72
N TRP A 115 0.15 -1.34 13.78
CA TRP A 115 1.48 -0.78 14.02
C TRP A 115 1.44 0.34 15.07
N PHE A 116 0.48 1.26 14.98
CA PHE A 116 0.28 2.30 15.98
C PHE A 116 0.02 1.72 17.37
N GLY A 117 -0.87 0.73 17.49
CA GLY A 117 -1.10 0.04 18.75
C GLY A 117 0.16 -0.66 19.27
N HIS A 118 0.99 -1.21 18.38
CA HIS A 118 2.27 -1.80 18.74
C HIS A 118 3.25 -0.73 19.26
N LEU A 119 3.36 0.42 18.59
CA LEU A 119 4.17 1.57 19.05
C LEU A 119 3.76 2.03 20.45
N ASN A 120 2.46 2.17 20.73
CA ASN A 120 1.98 2.59 22.05
C ASN A 120 2.38 1.62 23.17
N ARG A 121 2.44 0.31 22.86
CA ARG A 121 2.88 -0.73 23.80
C ARG A 121 4.40 -0.88 23.92
N MET A 122 5.19 -0.25 23.04
CA MET A 122 6.65 -0.31 23.13
C MET A 122 7.15 0.46 24.36
N LYS A 123 8.28 0.00 24.92
CA LYS A 123 9.03 0.73 25.96
C LYS A 123 9.59 2.04 25.39
N GLU A 124 9.66 3.08 26.21
CA GLU A 124 10.19 4.41 25.83
C GLU A 124 11.63 4.37 25.31
N SER A 125 12.43 3.38 25.72
CA SER A 125 13.79 3.22 25.23
C SER A 125 13.88 2.77 23.77
N ARG A 126 12.79 2.28 23.16
CA ARG A 126 12.80 1.80 21.77
C ARG A 126 12.99 2.97 20.80
N PRO A 127 13.96 2.90 19.87
CA PRO A 127 14.19 3.96 18.89
C PRO A 127 12.94 4.33 18.08
N ALA A 128 12.14 3.35 17.67
CA ALA A 128 10.91 3.60 16.91
C ALA A 128 9.90 4.46 17.68
N LYS A 129 9.72 4.22 18.99
CA LYS A 129 8.84 5.02 19.86
C LYS A 129 9.39 6.44 20.05
N ARG A 130 10.69 6.55 20.34
CA ARG A 130 11.36 7.87 20.47
C ARG A 130 11.26 8.71 19.21
N VAL A 131 11.47 8.11 18.03
CA VAL A 131 11.37 8.82 16.74
C VAL A 131 9.93 9.25 16.47
N TRP A 132 8.95 8.42 16.82
CA TRP A 132 7.53 8.75 16.66
C TRP A 132 7.09 9.90 17.57
N GLU A 133 7.53 9.90 18.83
CA GLU A 133 7.19 10.93 19.82
C GLU A 133 8.05 12.20 19.70
N ALA A 134 9.18 12.13 18.98
CA ALA A 134 10.05 13.26 18.76
C ALA A 134 9.29 14.39 18.06
N ARG A 135 9.01 15.45 18.80
CA ARG A 135 8.51 16.70 18.22
C ARG A 135 9.67 17.37 17.50
N VAL A 136 9.58 17.49 16.18
CA VAL A 136 10.50 18.34 15.42
C VAL A 136 10.18 19.79 15.79
N GLN A 137 10.97 20.37 16.69
CA GLN A 137 11.04 21.83 16.80
C GLN A 137 11.63 22.34 15.49
N ARG A 138 10.80 22.96 14.65
CA ARG A 138 11.32 23.77 13.55
C ARG A 138 12.20 24.84 14.21
N LYS A 139 13.52 24.76 14.04
CA LYS A 139 14.38 25.92 14.28
C LYS A 139 13.82 27.04 13.41
N GLY A 140 13.35 28.11 14.06
CA GLY A 140 12.75 29.25 13.40
C GLY A 140 13.62 29.71 12.24
N ILE A 141 12.95 30.14 11.16
CA ILE A 141 13.57 30.91 10.09
C ILE A 141 14.38 32.02 10.77
N ARG A 142 15.71 32.04 10.57
CA ARG A 142 16.57 33.12 11.04
C ARG A 142 15.93 34.43 10.60
N GLU A 143 15.53 35.28 11.55
CA GLU A 143 15.22 36.68 11.27
C GLU A 143 16.44 37.28 10.57
N ARG A 144 16.25 37.74 9.33
CA ARG A 144 17.23 38.57 8.64
C ARG A 144 17.24 39.91 9.38
N ASN A 145 18.18 40.11 10.29
CA ASN A 145 18.55 41.43 10.77
C ASN A 145 19.14 42.21 9.59
N GLY A 146 18.26 42.88 8.83
CA GLY A 146 18.63 43.87 7.85
C GLY A 146 18.87 45.20 8.57
N THR A 147 20.12 45.47 8.94
CA THR A 147 20.53 46.80 9.37
C THR A 147 20.51 47.72 8.13
N MET A 148 19.49 48.55 7.99
CA MET A 148 19.51 49.69 7.07
C MET A 148 20.57 50.69 7.58
N ARG A 149 21.62 50.89 6.78
CA ARG A 149 22.50 52.05 6.89
C ARG A 149 22.02 53.09 5.88
N TRP A 150 21.72 54.29 6.39
CA TRP A 150 21.42 55.51 5.64
C TRP A 150 22.65 56.00 4.88
#